data_AF-A0A7Z7M1P1-F1
#
_entry.id   AF-A0A7Z7M1P1-F1
#
_cell.length_a   1.000
_cell.length_b   1.000
_cell.length_c   1.000
_cell.angle_alpha   90.00
_cell.angle_beta   90.00
_cell.angle_gamma   90.00
#
_symmetry.space_group_name_H-M   'P 1'
#
loop_
_entity.id
_entity.type
_entity.pdbx_description
1 polymer ?
#
loop_
_entity_poly.entity_id
_entity_poly.type
_entity_poly.pdbx_seq_one_letter_code
_entity_poly.pdbx_strand_id
1 'polypeptide(L)' 'MEVYSSTVLKNSNGKKQTGKLNTLEYLFKFLDAYDFSADASVEINDKQQNKTLINASVWD' A
#
# COMPACT_ATOMS: atom_id res chain seq x y z
N MET A 1 -1.49 -17.33 -9.88
CA MET A 1 -0.74 -16.86 -8.71
C MET A 1 -1.37 -17.44 -7.46
N GLU A 2 -0.59 -17.79 -6.45
CA GLU A 2 -1.15 -18.15 -5.14
C GLU A 2 -1.54 -16.89 -4.37
N VAL A 3 -2.70 -16.92 -3.74
CA VAL A 3 -3.18 -15.81 -2.92
C VAL A 3 -2.24 -15.64 -1.73
N TYR A 4 -1.82 -14.40 -1.48
CA TYR A 4 -0.98 -14.09 -0.32
C TYR A 4 -1.72 -14.43 0.98
N SER A 5 -1.09 -15.20 1.86
CA SER A 5 -1.71 -15.73 3.08
C SER A 5 -2.17 -14.64 4.06
N SER A 6 -1.53 -13.48 4.02
CA SER A 6 -1.88 -12.29 4.81
C SER A 6 -2.65 -11.25 4.00
N THR A 7 -3.33 -11.66 2.93
CA THR A 7 -4.21 -10.77 2.17
C THR A 7 -5.39 -10.27 3.02
N VAL A 8 -5.87 -9.07 2.70
CA VAL A 8 -7.07 -8.46 3.28
C VAL A 8 -8.36 -9.04 2.68
N LEU A 9 -8.25 -9.78 1.57
CA LEU A 9 -9.38 -10.41 0.89
C LEU A 9 -10.07 -11.44 1.78
N LYS A 10 -11.39 -11.34 1.90
CA LYS A 10 -12.24 -12.30 2.60
C LYS A 10 -13.18 -13.00 1.64
N ASN A 11 -13.46 -14.27 1.90
CA ASN A 11 -14.48 -15.03 1.21
C ASN A 11 -15.88 -14.69 1.75
N SER A 12 -16.92 -15.28 1.17
CA SER A 12 -18.32 -15.08 1.57
C SER A 12 -18.62 -15.45 3.03
N ASN A 13 -17.76 -16.26 3.66
CA ASN A 13 -17.87 -16.66 5.06
C ASN A 13 -17.03 -15.76 5.99
N GLY A 14 -16.48 -14.66 5.48
CA GLY A 14 -15.62 -13.72 6.23
C GLY A 14 -14.21 -14.24 6.53
N LYS A 15 -13.83 -15.42 6.06
CA LYS A 15 -12.48 -15.99 6.23
C LYS A 15 -11.54 -15.46 5.15
N LYS A 16 -10.23 -15.42 5.43
CA LYS A 16 -9.23 -15.01 4.42
C LYS A 16 -9.34 -15.85 3.15
N GLN A 17 -9.26 -15.19 2.01
CA GLN A 17 -9.23 -15.84 0.70
C GLN A 17 -7.96 -16.69 0.58
N THR A 18 -8.08 -17.91 0.06
CA THR A 18 -6.95 -18.83 -0.15
C THR A 18 -7.09 -19.52 -1.50
N GLY A 19 -6.01 -20.14 -1.97
CA GLY A 19 -5.98 -20.86 -3.25
C GLY A 19 -5.30 -20.08 -4.37
N LYS A 20 -5.68 -20.35 -5.62
CA LYS A 20 -5.10 -19.74 -6.81
C LYS A 20 -6.06 -18.72 -7.41
N LEU A 21 -5.53 -17.53 -7.71
CA LEU A 21 -6.23 -16.50 -8.47
C LEU A 21 -5.39 -16.05 -9.66
N ASN A 22 -6.07 -15.50 -10.66
CA ASN A 22 -5.40 -14.70 -11.68
C ASN A 22 -4.78 -13.46 -11.01
N THR A 23 -3.56 -13.08 -11.42
CA THR A 23 -2.83 -11.96 -10.82
C THR A 23 -3.59 -10.63 -10.90
N LEU A 24 -4.19 -10.32 -12.06
CA LEU A 24 -4.98 -9.10 -12.24
C LEU A 24 -6.26 -9.14 -11.42
N GLU A 25 -6.91 -10.29 -11.35
CA GLU A 25 -8.13 -10.46 -10.54
C GLU A 25 -7.84 -10.30 -9.05
N TYR A 26 -6.72 -10.85 -8.57
CA TYR A 26 -6.25 -10.64 -7.20
C TYR A 26 -5.98 -9.16 -6.91
N LEU A 27 -5.32 -8.47 -7.85
CA LEU A 27 -5.03 -7.03 -7.74
C LEU A 27 -6.31 -6.20 -7.65
N PHE A 28 -7.27 -6.38 -8.56
CA PHE A 28 -8.51 -5.62 -8.54
C PHE A 28 -9.32 -5.86 -7.27
N LYS A 29 -9.50 -7.12 -6.88
CA LYS A 29 -10.18 -7.46 -5.62
C LYS A 29 -9.49 -6.82 -4.41
N PHE A 30 -8.17 -6.78 -4.42
CA PHE A 30 -7.39 -6.18 -3.33
C PHE A 30 -7.61 -4.67 -3.25
N LEU A 31 -7.57 -3.99 -4.40
CA LEU A 31 -7.83 -2.55 -4.48
C LEU A 31 -9.27 -2.21 -4.07
N ASP A 32 -10.26 -3.00 -4.50
CA ASP A 32 -11.67 -2.80 -4.13
C ASP A 32 -11.92 -3.01 -2.64
N ALA A 33 -11.16 -3.90 -1.99
CA ALA A 33 -11.26 -4.18 -0.56
C ALA A 33 -10.53 -3.14 0.31
N TYR A 34 -9.77 -2.23 -0.29
CA TYR A 34 -9.00 -1.21 0.43
C TYR A 34 -9.74 0.12 0.44
N ASP A 35 -10.00 0.65 1.62
CA ASP A 35 -10.56 2.00 1.77
C ASP A 35 -9.43 3.03 1.68
N PHE A 36 -9.20 3.59 0.48
CA PHE A 36 -8.24 4.67 0.27
C PHE A 36 -8.67 6.00 0.92
N SER A 37 -9.89 6.07 1.44
CA SER A 37 -10.44 7.26 2.11
C SER A 37 -9.99 7.34 3.58
N ALA A 38 -9.40 6.27 4.13
CA ALA A 38 -8.95 6.19 5.52
C ALA A 38 -7.75 7.12 5.83
N ASP A 39 -7.23 7.83 4.83
CA ASP A 39 -6.07 8.69 4.95
C ASP A 39 -6.19 10.01 4.16
N ALA A 40 -7.32 10.70 4.31
CA ALA A 40 -7.35 12.15 4.09
C ALA A 40 -6.98 12.94 5.37
N SER A 41 -6.66 12.23 6.46
CA SER A 41 -6.38 12.82 7.77
C SER A 41 -5.16 12.25 8.51
N VAL A 42 -4.37 11.32 7.93
CA VAL A 42 -3.04 11.03 8.45
C VAL A 42 -2.06 11.97 7.77
N GLU A 43 -1.88 13.11 8.43
CA GLU A 43 -0.58 13.76 8.52
C GLU A 43 0.15 14.03 7.19
N ILE A 44 -0.09 15.24 6.66
CA ILE A 44 0.94 16.04 5.99
C ILE A 44 2.10 16.28 6.99
N ASN A 45 2.84 15.26 7.42
CA ASN A 45 3.99 15.42 8.34
C ASN A 45 5.17 14.47 8.08
N ASP A 46 5.30 13.85 6.89
CA ASP A 46 6.39 12.88 6.69
C ASP A 46 7.52 13.23 5.70
N LYS A 47 7.53 14.37 4.97
CA LYS A 47 8.65 14.64 4.02
C LYS A 47 9.15 16.09 3.88
N GLN A 48 9.03 16.93 4.90
CA GLN A 48 9.88 18.14 5.04
C GLN A 48 11.15 17.85 5.88
N GLN A 49 11.72 16.65 5.80
CA GLN A 49 13.02 16.32 6.41
C GLN A 49 14.14 16.12 5.37
N ASN A 50 13.84 16.25 4.07
CA ASN A 50 14.85 16.31 3.00
C ASN A 50 15.23 17.77 2.64
N LYS A 51 15.28 18.67 3.62
CA LYS A 51 15.87 20.01 3.44
C LYS A 51 17.26 20.16 4.06
N THR A 52 17.94 19.04 4.32
CA THR A 52 19.41 19.01 4.53
C THR A 52 20.14 18.71 3.21
N LEU A 53 19.60 19.25 2.11
CA LEU A 53 20.26 19.37 0.82
C LEU A 53 20.44 20.87 0.60
N ILE A 54 21.55 21.46 1.06
CA ILE A 54 22.35 22.55 0.46
C ILE A 54 23.39 22.95 1.53
N ASN A 55 24.57 22.34 1.48
CA ASN A 55 25.88 23.03 1.47
C ASN A 55 27.00 21.99 1.69
N ALA A 56 27.18 21.08 0.73
CA ALA A 56 28.43 20.36 0.58
C ALA A 56 29.11 20.89 -0.67
N SER A 57 30.31 21.42 -0.48
CA SER A 57 31.26 21.93 -1.48
C SER A 57 30.85 23.21 -2.23
N VAL A 58 31.22 24.35 -1.62
CA VAL A 58 31.77 25.47 -2.39
C VAL A 58 32.93 24.90 -3.22
N TRP A 59 32.90 25.10 -4.54
CA TRP A 59 34.07 24.88 -5.39
C TRP A 59 34.79 26.23 -5.47
N ASP A 60 35.86 26.35 -4.69
CA ASP A 60 37.07 27.11 -5.01
C ASP A 60 38.25 26.45 -4.28
#